data_AF-A0A919JTB9-F1
#
_entry.id   AF-A0A919JTB9-F1
#
_cell.length_a   1.000
_cell.length_b   1.000
_cell.length_c   1.000
_cell.angle_alpha   90.00
_cell.angle_beta   90.00
_cell.angle_gamma   90.00
#
_symmetry.space_group_name_H-M   'P 1'
#
loop_
_entity.id
_entity.type
_entity.pdbx_description
1 polymer ?
#
loop_
_entity_poly.entity_id
_entity_poly.type
_entity_poly.pdbx_seq_one_letter_code
_entity_poly.pdbx_strand_id
1 'polypeptide(L)'
;MNLKKRTRLFVGVMASALVATFAVVALPASPASAHGNVLNPASRNYSCWSRWGDKFQDPTMQTLDPMCWQAWQADPSAMWNWNGLFREGVAGNHQGAIADGQLCSGGRTSSGRYNALDTVGNWTATNLNNSFTMNIFDQASHGADYIRVYVSRQGFDPTTTALKWSDLSQVAEIGDTPASEWDPATGGVQLNIPVSLSGRSGRAIVYTIWQASHLDQSYYWCSDVNFGGTTNPTTPPTTTPTTTPTTPPTTTPTTPPTTPPTTGPTSNPPASGACSATYTLASQWGGGYQGSVTVTAGSSAIKGWTVRLTYPSAPSIQQTWNATSSISGNTQTATNVGYNGALNAGGTTTFGFLGSGTAATPTVTCSATV
;
A
#
# COMPACT_ATOMS: atom_id res chain seq x y z
N MET A 1 57.46 34.58 61.12
CA MET A 1 58.53 33.76 61.70
C MET A 1 58.48 32.38 61.05
N ASN A 2 59.53 32.04 60.28
CA ASN A 2 60.12 30.72 59.97
C ASN A 2 59.37 29.43 60.39
N LEU A 3 59.46 28.26 59.75
CA LEU A 3 60.10 27.71 58.55
C LEU A 3 59.80 26.19 58.62
N LYS A 4 59.44 25.55 57.49
CA LYS A 4 59.59 24.12 57.11
C LYS A 4 59.44 23.00 58.18
N LYS A 5 58.63 21.98 57.84
CA LYS A 5 59.16 20.62 57.57
C LYS A 5 58.18 19.74 56.80
N ARG A 6 58.73 19.10 55.76
CA ARG A 6 58.17 18.05 54.89
C ARG A 6 57.84 16.79 55.72
N THR A 7 56.97 15.89 55.22
CA THR A 7 57.28 14.46 54.97
C THR A 7 56.06 13.67 54.42
N ARG A 8 56.23 13.18 53.18
CA ARG A 8 55.80 11.90 52.55
C ARG A 8 54.31 11.57 52.28
N LEU A 9 54.04 11.51 50.96
CA LEU A 9 53.36 10.48 50.17
C LEU A 9 52.36 9.56 50.91
N PHE A 10 51.09 9.63 50.48
CA PHE A 10 50.37 8.44 50.04
C PHE A 10 49.67 8.72 48.72
N VAL A 11 49.92 7.81 47.78
CA VAL A 11 49.36 7.75 46.44
C VAL A 11 47.88 7.39 46.55
N GLY A 12 47.01 8.25 46.04
CA GLY A 12 45.60 7.97 45.80
C GLY A 12 45.27 8.37 44.37
N VAL A 13 45.36 7.42 43.44
CA VAL A 13 44.94 7.57 42.06
C VAL A 13 43.43 7.79 42.04
N MET A 14 42.99 9.01 41.73
CA MET A 14 41.63 9.28 41.25
C MET A 14 41.75 9.73 39.80
N ALA A 15 41.75 8.74 38.91
CA ALA A 15 41.56 8.98 37.48
C ALA A 15 40.11 9.42 37.27
N SER A 16 39.90 10.72 37.06
CA SER A 16 38.63 11.29 36.65
C SER A 16 38.34 10.89 35.20
N ALA A 17 37.76 9.72 34.98
CA ALA A 17 37.20 9.35 33.69
C ALA A 17 35.89 10.14 33.49
N LEU A 18 35.96 11.21 32.71
CA LEU A 18 34.80 11.90 32.14
C LEU A 18 34.12 10.96 31.13
N VAL A 19 33.19 10.13 31.60
CA VAL A 19 32.25 9.42 30.74
C VAL A 19 31.14 10.40 30.40
N ALA A 20 31.27 11.09 29.26
CA ALA A 20 30.16 11.79 28.64
C ALA A 20 29.22 10.73 28.06
N THR A 21 28.23 10.31 28.84
CA THR A 21 27.13 9.48 28.35
C THR A 21 26.29 10.34 27.41
N PHE A 22 26.59 10.27 26.11
CA PHE A 22 25.61 10.65 25.08
C PHE A 22 24.47 9.64 25.19
N ALA A 23 23.46 9.97 25.97
CA ALA A 23 22.17 9.33 25.85
C ALA A 23 21.63 9.70 24.47
N VAL A 24 21.90 8.84 23.48
CA VAL A 24 21.11 8.81 22.25
C VAL A 24 19.70 8.46 22.72
N VAL A 25 18.87 9.47 22.93
CA VAL A 25 17.43 9.27 23.03
C VAL A 25 17.02 8.81 21.65
N ALA A 26 17.02 7.48 21.46
CA ALA A 26 16.31 6.86 20.37
C ALA A 26 14.83 7.11 20.64
N LEU A 27 14.36 8.27 20.19
CA LEU A 27 12.93 8.47 20.00
C LEU A 27 12.49 7.34 19.07
N PRO A 28 11.47 6.54 19.43
CA PRO A 28 10.89 5.64 18.47
C PRO A 28 10.41 6.51 17.30
N ALA A 29 11.10 6.41 16.15
CA ALA A 29 10.61 6.96 14.91
C ALA A 29 9.21 6.37 14.75
N SER A 30 8.19 7.23 14.75
CA SER A 30 6.83 6.79 14.44
C SER A 30 6.87 6.34 12.99
N PRO A 31 6.74 5.05 12.70
CA PRO A 31 6.72 4.57 11.33
C PRO A 31 5.64 5.29 10.51
N ALA A 32 6.02 5.76 9.32
CA ALA A 32 5.28 6.73 8.55
C ALA A 32 4.06 6.11 7.86
N SER A 33 2.93 6.82 8.01
CA SER A 33 1.58 6.61 7.48
C SER A 33 1.59 6.38 5.96
N ALA A 34 1.03 5.29 5.41
CA ALA A 34 1.07 5.03 3.95
C ALA A 34 -0.33 5.01 3.32
N HIS A 35 -0.68 6.02 2.52
CA HIS A 35 -2.09 6.35 2.27
C HIS A 35 -2.47 6.82 0.85
N GLY A 36 -1.54 6.86 -0.10
CA GLY A 36 -1.85 7.41 -1.43
C GLY A 36 -1.34 6.61 -2.62
N ASN A 37 -1.89 6.93 -3.79
CA ASN A 37 -1.43 6.42 -5.08
C ASN A 37 -1.92 7.32 -6.23
N VAL A 38 -1.37 7.12 -7.43
CA VAL A 38 -1.93 7.64 -8.68
C VAL A 38 -3.12 6.78 -9.10
N LEU A 39 -4.33 7.36 -9.12
CA LEU A 39 -5.53 6.65 -9.56
C LEU A 39 -5.74 6.76 -11.08
N ASN A 40 -5.30 7.86 -11.69
CA ASN A 40 -5.39 8.07 -13.13
C ASN A 40 -4.22 8.90 -13.68
N PRO A 41 -3.52 8.47 -14.74
CA PRO A 41 -3.44 7.09 -15.21
C PRO A 41 -3.00 6.16 -14.07
N ALA A 42 -3.75 5.09 -13.84
CA ALA A 42 -3.56 4.21 -12.68
C ALA A 42 -2.13 3.65 -12.63
N SER A 43 -1.51 3.68 -11.45
CA SER A 43 -0.22 3.02 -11.24
C SER A 43 -0.33 1.51 -11.35
N ARG A 44 0.80 0.81 -11.55
CA ARG A 44 0.84 -0.65 -11.76
C ARG A 44 0.04 -1.43 -10.72
N ASN A 45 0.35 -1.26 -9.44
CA ASN A 45 -0.31 -2.02 -8.38
C ASN A 45 -1.77 -1.59 -8.16
N TYR A 46 -2.08 -0.29 -8.26
CA TYR A 46 -3.46 0.18 -8.17
C TYR A 46 -4.31 -0.32 -9.35
N SER A 47 -3.78 -0.32 -10.56
CA SER A 47 -4.41 -0.87 -11.77
C SER A 47 -4.70 -2.36 -11.61
N CYS A 48 -3.73 -3.15 -11.13
CA CYS A 48 -3.93 -4.57 -10.86
C CYS A 48 -4.98 -4.81 -9.77
N TRP A 49 -4.91 -4.06 -8.67
CA TRP A 49 -5.91 -4.13 -7.59
C TRP A 49 -7.30 -3.79 -8.10
N SER A 50 -7.46 -2.69 -8.85
CA SER A 50 -8.76 -2.21 -9.32
C SER A 50 -9.42 -3.17 -10.32
N ARG A 51 -8.64 -3.82 -11.19
CA ARG A 51 -9.18 -4.69 -12.25
C ARG A 51 -9.35 -6.15 -11.83
N TRP A 52 -8.57 -6.60 -10.86
CA TRP A 52 -8.50 -8.01 -10.48
C TRP A 52 -8.73 -8.27 -9.00
N GLY A 53 -8.79 -7.28 -8.11
CA GLY A 53 -8.89 -7.51 -6.67
C GLY A 53 -10.06 -8.41 -6.28
N ASP A 54 -11.25 -8.17 -6.84
CA ASP A 54 -12.46 -8.96 -6.58
C ASP A 54 -12.40 -10.41 -7.11
N LYS A 55 -11.43 -10.70 -7.98
CA LYS A 55 -11.24 -11.99 -8.65
C LYS A 55 -9.76 -12.35 -8.82
N PHE A 56 -8.93 -12.04 -7.83
CA PHE A 56 -7.46 -12.02 -7.98
C PHE A 56 -6.83 -13.40 -8.25
N GLN A 57 -7.63 -14.47 -8.10
CA GLN A 57 -7.25 -15.85 -8.40
C GLN A 57 -7.87 -16.39 -9.69
N ASP A 58 -8.58 -15.56 -10.45
CA ASP A 58 -9.14 -15.97 -11.73
C ASP A 58 -8.00 -16.42 -12.66
N PRO A 59 -7.97 -17.70 -13.08
CA PRO A 59 -6.88 -18.23 -13.89
C PRO A 59 -6.82 -17.59 -15.29
N THR A 60 -7.90 -16.97 -15.76
CA THR A 60 -7.91 -16.23 -17.04
C THR A 60 -7.00 -14.99 -17.00
N MET A 61 -6.66 -14.49 -15.81
CA MET A 61 -5.72 -13.37 -15.65
C MET A 61 -4.35 -13.71 -16.27
N GLN A 62 -3.91 -14.97 -16.20
CA GLN A 62 -2.63 -15.38 -16.78
C GLN A 62 -2.53 -15.06 -18.28
N THR A 63 -3.63 -15.22 -19.02
CA THR A 63 -3.66 -14.98 -20.47
C THR A 63 -4.06 -13.54 -20.81
N LEU A 64 -5.00 -12.96 -20.06
CA LEU A 64 -5.53 -11.62 -20.33
C LEU A 64 -4.63 -10.50 -19.82
N ASP A 65 -3.94 -10.71 -18.70
CA ASP A 65 -3.09 -9.72 -18.05
C ASP A 65 -1.92 -10.38 -17.31
N PRO A 66 -0.95 -10.93 -18.06
CA PRO A 66 0.15 -11.71 -17.48
C PRO A 66 1.01 -10.91 -16.48
N MET A 67 1.05 -9.57 -16.60
CA MET A 67 1.83 -8.73 -15.70
C MET A 67 1.16 -8.55 -14.34
N CYS A 68 -0.17 -8.39 -14.29
CA CYS A 68 -0.86 -8.46 -13.00
C CYS A 68 -0.89 -9.88 -12.45
N TRP A 69 -1.01 -10.90 -13.30
CA TRP A 69 -0.94 -12.31 -12.85
C TRP A 69 0.36 -12.59 -12.10
N GLN A 70 1.52 -12.31 -12.70
CA GLN A 70 2.79 -12.54 -12.01
C GLN A 70 2.94 -11.71 -10.73
N ALA A 71 2.38 -10.50 -10.67
CA ALA A 71 2.40 -9.68 -9.47
C ALA A 71 1.56 -10.30 -8.34
N TRP A 72 0.34 -10.75 -8.66
CA TRP A 72 -0.54 -11.45 -7.71
C TRP A 72 0.04 -12.79 -7.25
N GLN A 73 0.73 -13.52 -8.13
CA GLN A 73 1.41 -14.76 -7.75
C GLN A 73 2.66 -14.51 -6.88
N ALA A 74 3.38 -13.41 -7.10
CA ALA A 74 4.58 -13.08 -6.35
C ALA A 74 4.25 -12.59 -4.93
N ASP A 75 3.35 -11.60 -4.81
CA ASP A 75 2.92 -11.07 -3.53
C ASP A 75 1.57 -10.33 -3.65
N PRO A 76 0.44 -10.96 -3.27
CA PRO A 76 -0.87 -10.30 -3.24
C PRO A 76 -0.93 -9.00 -2.43
N SER A 77 -0.09 -8.86 -1.40
CA SER A 77 -0.04 -7.64 -0.58
C SER A 77 0.48 -6.43 -1.34
N ALA A 78 1.16 -6.60 -2.48
CA ALA A 78 1.53 -5.48 -3.35
C ALA A 78 0.30 -4.74 -3.90
N MET A 79 -0.78 -5.47 -4.16
CA MET A 79 -2.05 -4.93 -4.64
C MET A 79 -2.99 -4.61 -3.48
N TRP A 80 -3.04 -5.43 -2.43
CA TRP A 80 -3.89 -5.11 -1.27
C TRP A 80 -3.41 -3.88 -0.50
N ASN A 81 -2.10 -3.69 -0.40
CA ASN A 81 -1.49 -2.47 0.12
C ASN A 81 -1.08 -1.55 -1.03
N TRP A 82 -2.02 -1.28 -1.94
CA TRP A 82 -1.74 -0.46 -3.13
C TRP A 82 -1.27 0.95 -2.75
N ASN A 83 -1.72 1.48 -1.61
CA ASN A 83 -1.37 2.80 -1.10
C ASN A 83 -0.03 2.85 -0.32
N GLY A 84 0.67 1.71 -0.21
CA GLY A 84 1.82 1.53 0.67
C GLY A 84 3.21 1.57 0.01
N LEU A 85 3.31 2.08 -1.22
CA LEU A 85 4.56 2.08 -1.98
C LEU A 85 5.38 3.35 -1.70
N PHE A 86 6.06 3.37 -0.54
CA PHE A 86 6.86 4.51 -0.08
C PHE A 86 8.23 4.08 0.45
N ARG A 87 9.09 5.07 0.65
CA ARG A 87 10.31 4.99 1.46
C ARG A 87 10.30 6.11 2.51
N GLU A 88 11.02 5.91 3.59
CA GLU A 88 11.30 6.95 4.58
C GLU A 88 12.79 7.31 4.56
N GLY A 89 13.13 8.53 4.98
CA GLY A 89 14.52 8.93 5.21
C GLY A 89 15.36 9.08 3.93
N VAL A 90 14.73 9.38 2.80
CA VAL A 90 15.44 9.53 1.50
C VAL A 90 16.14 10.88 1.41
N ALA A 91 15.71 11.87 2.20
CA ALA A 91 16.28 13.22 2.25
C ALA A 91 16.42 13.87 0.86
N GLY A 92 15.43 13.65 -0.02
CA GLY A 92 15.43 14.14 -1.40
C GLY A 92 16.39 13.46 -2.37
N ASN A 93 17.28 12.56 -1.92
CA ASN A 93 18.22 11.83 -2.77
C ASN A 93 17.59 10.57 -3.39
N HIS A 94 16.53 10.75 -4.18
CA HIS A 94 15.75 9.67 -4.77
C HIS A 94 16.60 8.74 -5.64
N GLN A 95 17.45 9.31 -6.50
CA GLN A 95 18.32 8.53 -7.39
C GLN A 95 19.39 7.75 -6.63
N GLY A 96 19.88 8.27 -5.50
CA GLY A 96 20.77 7.52 -4.62
C GLY A 96 20.08 6.38 -3.87
N ALA A 97 18.79 6.53 -3.55
CA ALA A 97 18.01 5.53 -2.81
C ALA A 97 17.40 4.43 -3.71
N ILE A 98 17.23 4.70 -5.00
CA ILE A 98 16.53 3.82 -5.94
C ILE A 98 17.43 3.55 -7.13
N ALA A 99 17.93 2.32 -7.22
CA ALA A 99 18.76 1.91 -8.34
C ALA A 99 17.95 1.78 -9.65
N ASP A 100 18.63 1.92 -10.78
CA ASP A 100 18.08 1.60 -12.10
C ASP A 100 17.47 0.18 -12.12
N GLY A 101 16.33 0.03 -12.80
CA GLY A 101 15.54 -1.19 -12.83
C GLY A 101 14.75 -1.50 -11.56
N GLN A 102 14.77 -0.60 -10.56
CA GLN A 102 14.00 -0.75 -9.31
C GLN A 102 13.06 0.44 -9.06
N LEU A 103 12.80 1.26 -10.08
CA LEU A 103 12.03 2.49 -9.93
C LEU A 103 10.58 2.19 -9.55
N CYS A 104 9.97 1.17 -10.15
CA CYS A 104 8.56 0.85 -9.97
C CYS A 104 8.25 0.12 -8.65
N SER A 105 9.26 -0.46 -7.99
CA SER A 105 9.17 -0.96 -6.62
C SER A 105 9.64 0.05 -5.56
N GLY A 106 10.04 1.26 -5.97
CA GLY A 106 10.60 2.26 -5.07
C GLY A 106 11.91 1.78 -4.42
N GLY A 107 12.80 1.15 -5.18
CA GLY A 107 14.06 0.60 -4.67
C GLY A 107 13.84 -0.63 -3.79
N ARG A 108 12.93 -1.53 -4.18
CA ARG A 108 12.57 -2.76 -3.46
C ARG A 108 12.13 -2.49 -2.02
N THR A 109 11.35 -1.42 -1.84
CA THR A 109 10.88 -0.99 -0.51
C THR A 109 9.97 -2.02 0.16
N SER A 110 9.66 -1.81 1.44
CA SER A 110 8.73 -2.65 2.21
C SER A 110 9.12 -4.14 2.19
N SER A 111 10.41 -4.40 2.41
CA SER A 111 11.02 -5.74 2.39
C SER A 111 10.78 -6.50 1.08
N GLY A 112 10.73 -5.78 -0.04
CA GLY A 112 10.58 -6.36 -1.37
C GLY A 112 9.15 -6.67 -1.81
N ARG A 113 8.14 -6.25 -1.03
CA ARG A 113 6.71 -6.45 -1.35
C ARG A 113 6.35 -6.08 -2.79
N TYR A 114 6.92 -4.98 -3.28
CA TYR A 114 6.59 -4.41 -4.59
C TYR A 114 7.54 -4.82 -5.71
N ASN A 115 8.45 -5.78 -5.50
CA ASN A 115 9.49 -6.15 -6.48
C ASN A 115 8.92 -6.61 -7.82
N ALA A 116 7.78 -7.29 -7.82
CA ALA A 116 7.13 -7.77 -9.04
C ALA A 116 6.65 -6.61 -9.95
N LEU A 117 6.57 -5.38 -9.43
CA LEU A 117 6.28 -4.20 -10.23
C LEU A 117 7.46 -3.76 -11.10
N ASP A 118 8.67 -4.26 -10.87
CA ASP A 118 9.85 -3.99 -11.71
C ASP A 118 9.94 -4.92 -12.92
N THR A 119 9.11 -5.97 -12.97
CA THR A 119 9.11 -6.93 -14.09
C THR A 119 8.90 -6.21 -15.42
N VAL A 120 9.79 -6.45 -16.36
CA VAL A 120 9.69 -5.92 -17.73
C VAL A 120 8.69 -6.76 -18.52
N GLY A 121 7.77 -6.10 -19.22
CA GLY A 121 6.76 -6.80 -20.01
C GLY A 121 5.58 -5.93 -20.39
N ASN A 122 4.58 -6.55 -21.03
CA ASN A 122 3.42 -5.86 -21.58
C ASN A 122 2.38 -5.53 -20.49
N TRP A 123 2.69 -4.59 -19.60
CA TRP A 123 1.75 -4.09 -18.60
C TRP A 123 0.54 -3.43 -19.28
N THR A 124 -0.65 -3.59 -18.68
CA THR A 124 -1.88 -2.93 -19.15
C THR A 124 -1.70 -1.41 -19.09
N ALA A 125 -1.84 -0.73 -20.23
CA ALA A 125 -1.56 0.69 -20.36
C ALA A 125 -2.83 1.54 -20.53
N THR A 126 -2.83 2.73 -19.95
CA THR A 126 -3.89 3.73 -20.14
C THR A 126 -3.65 4.51 -21.43
N ASN A 127 -4.64 4.60 -22.32
CA ASN A 127 -4.54 5.43 -23.52
C ASN A 127 -4.65 6.91 -23.14
N LEU A 128 -3.66 7.72 -23.53
CA LEU A 128 -3.58 9.15 -23.23
C LEU A 128 -3.36 9.98 -24.49
N ASN A 129 -3.88 11.20 -24.44
CA ASN A 129 -3.43 12.28 -25.33
C ASN A 129 -2.16 12.93 -24.76
N ASN A 130 -1.53 13.80 -25.54
CA ASN A 130 -0.38 14.59 -25.08
C ASN A 130 -0.77 15.63 -24.00
N SER A 131 -2.06 15.94 -23.86
CA SER A 131 -2.61 16.69 -22.73
C SER A 131 -3.47 15.75 -21.88
N PHE A 132 -3.15 15.62 -20.60
CA PHE A 132 -3.84 14.74 -19.67
C PHE A 132 -3.71 15.27 -18.23
N THR A 133 -4.44 14.65 -17.31
CA THR A 133 -4.42 15.00 -15.89
C THR A 133 -3.98 13.79 -15.09
N MET A 134 -2.99 13.99 -14.22
CA MET A 134 -2.67 13.03 -13.16
C MET A 134 -3.63 13.26 -11.99
N ASN A 135 -4.24 12.19 -11.48
CA ASN A 135 -5.04 12.21 -10.26
C ASN A 135 -4.28 11.46 -9.17
N ILE A 136 -3.81 12.20 -8.18
CA ILE A 136 -3.15 11.68 -6.99
C ILE A 136 -4.19 11.65 -5.87
N PHE A 137 -4.34 10.50 -5.22
CA PHE A 137 -5.21 10.35 -4.07
C PHE A 137 -4.40 10.13 -2.81
N ASP A 138 -4.86 10.70 -1.71
CA ASP A 138 -4.27 10.60 -0.38
C ASP A 138 -5.37 10.41 0.66
N GLN A 139 -5.42 9.21 1.25
CA GLN A 139 -6.39 8.85 2.28
C GLN A 139 -6.16 9.59 3.61
N ALA A 140 -4.93 10.04 3.90
CA ALA A 140 -4.56 10.58 5.21
C ALA A 140 -4.29 12.09 5.22
N SER A 141 -4.49 12.76 4.08
CA SER A 141 -4.42 14.22 3.99
C SER A 141 -3.08 14.77 4.51
N HIS A 142 -1.98 14.19 4.04
CA HIS A 142 -0.61 14.55 4.35
C HIS A 142 -0.15 15.83 3.64
N GLY A 143 -0.74 16.17 2.50
CA GLY A 143 -0.22 17.23 1.62
C GLY A 143 1.07 16.80 0.93
N ALA A 144 1.72 17.72 0.23
CA ALA A 144 2.97 17.45 -0.46
C ALA A 144 3.97 18.59 -0.31
N ASP A 145 5.23 18.29 0.01
CA ASP A 145 6.32 19.26 -0.15
C ASP A 145 6.61 19.48 -1.64
N TYR A 146 6.44 18.41 -2.43
CA TYR A 146 6.40 18.45 -3.87
C TYR A 146 5.81 17.15 -4.44
N ILE A 147 5.27 17.24 -5.65
CA ILE A 147 5.03 16.08 -6.51
C ILE A 147 5.71 16.33 -7.86
N ARG A 148 6.59 15.40 -8.26
CA ARG A 148 7.29 15.43 -9.54
C ARG A 148 6.76 14.35 -10.45
N VAL A 149 6.40 14.72 -11.66
CA VAL A 149 5.93 13.81 -12.70
C VAL A 149 6.98 13.73 -13.78
N TYR A 150 7.38 12.51 -14.10
CA TYR A 150 8.31 12.19 -15.16
C TYR A 150 7.62 11.31 -16.20
N VAL A 151 8.11 11.38 -17.44
CA VAL A 151 7.70 10.47 -18.52
C VAL A 151 8.97 9.90 -19.14
N SER A 152 8.96 8.61 -19.47
CA SER A 152 10.07 7.98 -20.20
C SER A 152 10.35 8.74 -21.50
N ARG A 153 11.58 8.80 -22.01
CA ARG A 153 11.93 9.52 -23.25
C ARG A 153 11.31 8.82 -24.47
N GLN A 154 11.09 9.56 -25.56
CA GLN A 154 10.54 8.97 -26.79
C GLN A 154 11.48 7.88 -27.31
N GLY A 155 10.92 6.74 -27.71
CA GLY A 155 11.71 5.58 -28.17
C GLY A 155 12.06 4.57 -27.06
N PHE A 156 11.84 4.89 -25.78
CA PHE A 156 11.90 3.90 -24.71
C PHE A 156 10.73 2.91 -24.84
N ASP A 157 11.03 1.61 -24.84
CA ASP A 157 10.02 0.55 -24.87
C ASP A 157 9.92 -0.16 -23.50
N PRO A 158 8.86 0.09 -22.71
CA PRO A 158 8.68 -0.53 -21.40
C PRO A 158 8.39 -2.03 -21.46
N THR A 159 8.08 -2.58 -22.64
CA THR A 159 7.75 -4.00 -22.79
C THR A 159 8.99 -4.88 -22.89
N THR A 160 10.15 -4.29 -23.19
CA THR A 160 11.41 -5.01 -23.43
C THR A 160 12.58 -4.45 -22.63
N THR A 161 12.45 -3.25 -22.05
CA THR A 161 13.56 -2.57 -21.36
C THR A 161 13.19 -2.22 -19.91
N ALA A 162 14.10 -2.52 -18.98
CA ALA A 162 13.98 -2.09 -17.58
C ALA A 162 14.18 -0.57 -17.47
N LEU A 163 13.29 0.09 -16.74
CA LEU A 163 13.30 1.55 -16.57
C LEU A 163 14.53 2.01 -15.79
N LYS A 164 15.20 3.06 -16.28
CA LYS A 164 16.32 3.73 -15.62
C LYS A 164 16.03 5.20 -15.39
N TRP A 165 16.76 5.84 -14.48
CA TRP A 165 16.68 7.30 -14.30
C TRP A 165 17.06 8.06 -15.57
N SER A 166 18.03 7.54 -16.33
CA SER A 166 18.44 8.09 -17.63
C SER A 166 17.37 7.97 -18.73
N ASP A 167 16.29 7.25 -18.48
CA ASP A 167 15.17 7.15 -19.42
C ASP A 167 14.10 8.18 -19.13
N LEU A 168 14.13 8.88 -17.98
CA LEU A 168 13.07 9.78 -17.55
C LEU A 168 13.36 11.26 -17.84
N SER A 169 12.33 11.97 -18.31
CA SER A 169 12.29 13.44 -18.37
C SER A 169 11.23 13.95 -17.40
N GLN A 170 11.57 14.89 -16.54
CA GLN A 170 10.56 15.58 -15.73
C GLN A 170 9.67 16.42 -16.66
N VAL A 171 8.35 16.37 -16.44
CA VAL A 171 7.35 17.05 -17.27
C VAL A 171 6.41 17.94 -16.47
N ALA A 172 6.30 17.72 -15.15
CA ALA A 172 5.58 18.60 -14.25
C ALA A 172 6.21 18.51 -12.85
N GLU A 173 6.09 19.61 -12.10
CA GLU A 173 6.38 19.68 -10.68
C GLU A 173 5.37 20.63 -10.04
N ILE A 174 4.78 20.18 -8.95
CA ILE A 174 4.09 21.06 -8.00
C ILE A 174 4.97 21.21 -6.76
N GLY A 175 4.98 22.41 -6.19
CA GLY A 175 5.70 22.68 -4.95
C GLY A 175 4.87 22.32 -3.72
N ASP A 176 5.23 22.94 -2.59
CA ASP A 176 4.53 22.78 -1.32
C ASP A 176 3.03 23.06 -1.49
N THR A 177 2.21 22.05 -1.19
CA THR A 177 0.76 22.07 -1.33
C THR A 177 0.15 21.35 -0.12
N PRO A 178 -0.27 22.09 0.92
CA PRO A 178 -0.91 21.54 2.10
C PRO A 178 -2.20 20.77 1.74
N ALA A 179 -2.56 19.76 2.53
CA ALA A 179 -3.74 18.93 2.25
C ALA A 179 -5.06 19.72 2.23
N SER A 180 -5.12 20.89 2.88
CA SER A 180 -6.28 21.79 2.84
C SER A 180 -6.56 22.39 1.45
N GLU A 181 -5.59 22.35 0.54
CA GLU A 181 -5.72 22.82 -0.83
C GLU A 181 -6.10 21.70 -1.81
N TRP A 182 -6.18 20.46 -1.34
CA TRP A 182 -6.57 19.31 -2.15
C TRP A 182 -8.10 19.19 -2.16
N ASP A 183 -8.64 18.66 -3.26
CA ASP A 183 -10.07 18.45 -3.40
C ASP A 183 -10.54 17.30 -2.49
N PRO A 184 -11.66 17.44 -1.77
CA PRO A 184 -12.25 16.33 -1.02
C PRO A 184 -12.59 15.14 -1.93
N ALA A 185 -12.28 13.93 -1.48
CA ALA A 185 -12.62 12.69 -2.17
C ALA A 185 -13.20 11.66 -1.19
N THR A 186 -13.94 10.68 -1.69
CA THR A 186 -14.43 9.60 -0.82
C THR A 186 -13.24 8.85 -0.21
N GLY A 187 -13.15 8.88 1.12
CA GLY A 187 -12.07 8.23 1.85
C GLY A 187 -10.74 8.99 1.89
N GLY A 188 -10.70 10.28 1.52
CA GLY A 188 -9.48 11.08 1.58
C GLY A 188 -9.58 12.44 0.89
N VAL A 189 -8.46 12.88 0.33
CA VAL A 189 -8.34 14.04 -0.54
C VAL A 189 -7.65 13.64 -1.84
N GLN A 190 -7.78 14.45 -2.87
CA GLN A 190 -7.14 14.22 -4.16
C GLN A 190 -6.60 15.51 -4.78
N LEU A 191 -5.57 15.36 -5.61
CA LEU A 191 -4.97 16.46 -6.35
C LEU A 191 -4.88 16.10 -7.82
N ASN A 192 -5.33 17.03 -8.66
CA ASN A 192 -5.29 16.92 -10.10
C ASN A 192 -4.14 17.76 -10.66
N ILE A 193 -3.15 17.13 -11.28
CA ILE A 193 -1.98 17.80 -11.86
C ILE A 193 -2.12 17.77 -13.39
N PRO A 194 -2.35 18.92 -14.05
CA PRO A 194 -2.39 18.97 -15.51
C PRO A 194 -0.99 18.76 -16.08
N VAL A 195 -0.89 17.91 -17.11
CA VAL A 195 0.35 17.64 -17.84
C VAL A 195 0.12 17.93 -19.33
N SER A 196 1.01 18.71 -19.92
CA SER A 196 0.99 19.05 -21.34
C SER A 196 2.33 18.71 -21.98
N LEU A 197 2.30 17.83 -22.97
CA LEU A 197 3.45 17.34 -23.72
C LEU A 197 3.29 17.66 -25.21
N SER A 198 4.36 17.48 -25.97
CA SER A 198 4.32 17.54 -27.43
C SER A 198 5.09 16.39 -28.04
N GLY A 199 4.59 15.84 -29.15
CA GLY A 199 5.31 14.85 -29.96
C GLY A 199 5.44 13.46 -29.34
N ARG A 200 4.64 13.14 -28.31
CA ARG A 200 4.61 11.80 -27.70
C ARG A 200 3.70 10.86 -28.47
N SER A 201 4.17 9.64 -28.71
CA SER A 201 3.39 8.55 -29.28
C SER A 201 3.87 7.20 -28.77
N GLY A 202 2.97 6.22 -28.77
CA GLY A 202 3.26 4.84 -28.38
C GLY A 202 3.41 4.63 -26.88
N ARG A 203 4.01 3.50 -26.52
CA ARG A 203 4.17 3.04 -25.13
C ARG A 203 5.14 3.90 -24.35
N ALA A 204 4.78 4.21 -23.11
CA ALA A 204 5.64 4.93 -22.17
C ALA A 204 5.30 4.56 -20.72
N ILE A 205 6.17 4.96 -19.80
CA ILE A 205 5.89 4.96 -18.36
C ILE A 205 5.83 6.41 -17.89
N VAL A 206 4.78 6.73 -17.15
CA VAL A 206 4.74 7.92 -16.28
C VAL A 206 5.28 7.49 -14.92
N TYR A 207 6.29 8.18 -14.41
CA TYR A 207 6.86 7.94 -13.09
C TYR A 207 6.57 9.14 -12.19
N THR A 208 5.95 8.91 -11.05
CA THR A 208 5.53 9.97 -10.13
C THR A 208 6.23 9.80 -8.80
N ILE A 209 6.83 10.89 -8.31
CA ILE A 209 7.39 10.99 -6.97
C ILE A 209 6.53 11.96 -6.18
N TRP A 210 5.98 11.51 -5.06
CA TRP A 210 5.30 12.37 -4.09
C TRP A 210 6.12 12.42 -2.80
N GLN A 211 6.60 13.60 -2.42
CA GLN A 211 7.16 13.86 -1.10
C GLN A 211 6.03 14.37 -0.20
N ALA A 212 5.58 13.56 0.75
CA ALA A 212 4.52 13.94 1.68
C ALA A 212 5.06 14.88 2.77
N SER A 213 4.24 15.80 3.27
CA SER A 213 4.70 16.85 4.19
C SER A 213 4.74 16.47 5.67
N HIS A 214 4.13 15.34 6.04
CA HIS A 214 4.05 14.95 7.45
C HIS A 214 5.37 14.40 8.02
N LEU A 215 6.22 13.81 7.17
CA LEU A 215 7.51 13.19 7.51
C LEU A 215 8.41 13.19 6.26
N ASP A 216 9.70 12.84 6.41
CA ASP A 216 10.52 12.45 5.25
C ASP A 216 10.05 11.10 4.72
N GLN A 217 8.93 11.11 4.00
CA GLN A 217 8.30 9.97 3.39
C GLN A 217 8.00 10.28 1.92
N SER A 218 8.53 9.45 1.04
CA SER A 218 8.44 9.62 -0.41
C SER A 218 7.82 8.40 -1.07
N TYR A 219 6.88 8.63 -1.99
CA TYR A 219 6.16 7.59 -2.73
C TYR A 219 6.62 7.54 -4.17
N TYR A 220 6.57 6.36 -4.77
CA TYR A 220 7.15 6.09 -6.08
C TYR A 220 6.22 5.23 -6.92
N TRP A 221 5.61 5.81 -7.95
CA TRP A 221 4.59 5.11 -8.73
C TRP A 221 4.92 5.11 -10.22
N CYS A 222 4.87 3.92 -10.83
CA CYS A 222 4.88 3.77 -12.27
C CYS A 222 3.45 3.57 -12.78
N SER A 223 3.05 4.35 -13.79
CA SER A 223 1.82 4.16 -14.55
C SER A 223 2.16 3.88 -16.01
N ASP A 224 1.74 2.73 -16.54
CA ASP A 224 1.94 2.39 -17.95
C ASP A 224 0.90 3.12 -18.81
N VAL A 225 1.36 3.78 -19.86
CA VAL A 225 0.53 4.61 -20.73
C VAL A 225 0.83 4.36 -22.20
N ASN A 226 -0.11 4.74 -23.05
CA ASN A 226 0.02 4.68 -24.50
C ASN A 226 -0.45 6.00 -25.13
N PHE A 227 0.49 6.80 -25.64
CA PHE A 227 0.21 8.10 -26.24
C PHE A 227 -0.30 7.95 -27.68
N GLY A 228 -1.41 8.60 -28.00
CA GLY A 228 -2.00 8.54 -29.35
C GLY A 228 -2.76 7.25 -29.65
N GLY A 229 -3.01 6.40 -28.65
CA GLY A 229 -4.00 5.33 -28.77
C GLY A 229 -5.40 5.92 -28.87
N THR A 230 -6.20 5.48 -29.84
CA THR A 230 -7.59 5.94 -30.00
C THR A 230 -8.42 5.55 -28.77
N THR A 231 -8.86 6.58 -28.04
CA THR A 231 -9.89 6.62 -26.97
C THR A 231 -9.95 5.46 -25.96
N ASN A 232 -9.66 5.77 -24.70
CA ASN A 232 -10.23 5.03 -23.57
C ASN A 232 -11.77 5.26 -23.56
N PRO A 233 -12.63 4.24 -23.41
CA PRO A 233 -14.06 4.48 -23.21
C PRO A 233 -14.26 5.08 -21.81
N THR A 234 -14.80 6.29 -21.73
CA THR A 234 -15.23 6.91 -20.46
C THR A 234 -16.58 6.35 -19.96
N THR A 235 -16.89 5.08 -20.23
CA THR A 235 -18.16 4.47 -19.82
C THR A 235 -17.93 3.00 -19.44
N PRO A 236 -18.43 2.52 -18.29
CA PRO A 236 -18.45 1.08 -17.99
C PRO A 236 -19.16 0.33 -19.13
N PRO A 237 -18.63 -0.80 -19.63
CA PRO A 237 -19.30 -1.54 -20.69
C PRO A 237 -20.60 -2.13 -20.16
N THR A 238 -21.72 -1.50 -20.52
CA THR A 238 -23.03 -2.14 -20.53
C THR A 238 -23.20 -2.74 -21.94
N THR A 239 -22.80 -3.99 -22.12
CA THR A 239 -23.15 -4.76 -23.30
C THR A 239 -23.72 -6.09 -22.87
N THR A 240 -25.05 -6.16 -22.81
CA THR A 240 -25.83 -7.40 -22.84
C THR A 240 -25.62 -8.06 -24.21
N PRO A 241 -25.12 -9.30 -24.30
CA PRO A 241 -25.14 -10.04 -25.55
C PRO A 241 -26.53 -10.64 -25.76
N THR A 242 -27.27 -10.09 -26.73
CA THR A 242 -28.45 -10.75 -27.32
C THR A 242 -27.98 -11.79 -28.33
N THR A 243 -28.04 -13.07 -27.98
CA THR A 243 -28.15 -14.17 -28.96
C THR A 243 -28.96 -15.33 -28.38
N THR A 244 -30.07 -15.63 -29.06
CA THR A 244 -30.89 -16.86 -28.98
C THR A 244 -31.01 -17.36 -30.43
N PRO A 245 -31.26 -18.65 -30.79
CA PRO A 245 -31.31 -19.93 -30.05
C PRO A 245 -30.55 -21.12 -30.72
N THR A 246 -30.18 -22.19 -29.98
CA THR A 246 -30.57 -23.60 -30.27
C THR A 246 -30.22 -24.55 -29.10
N THR A 247 -31.19 -25.33 -28.62
CA THR A 247 -31.08 -26.49 -27.69
C THR A 247 -31.26 -27.81 -28.46
N PRO A 248 -31.02 -29.01 -27.90
CA PRO A 248 -29.92 -29.54 -27.05
C PRO A 248 -29.39 -30.92 -27.56
N PRO A 249 -28.43 -31.58 -26.88
CA PRO A 249 -28.89 -32.73 -26.10
C PRO A 249 -28.31 -32.85 -24.68
N THR A 250 -29.14 -33.52 -23.90
CA THR A 250 -29.11 -33.89 -22.50
C THR A 250 -27.92 -34.78 -22.13
N THR A 251 -27.12 -34.37 -21.15
CA THR A 251 -26.63 -35.26 -20.08
C THR A 251 -26.40 -34.45 -18.81
N THR A 252 -27.19 -34.76 -17.79
CA THR A 252 -27.13 -34.24 -16.43
C THR A 252 -25.89 -34.80 -15.72
N PRO A 253 -25.06 -33.95 -15.10
CA PRO A 253 -24.61 -34.27 -13.74
C PRO A 253 -25.13 -33.25 -12.72
N THR A 254 -25.83 -33.80 -11.74
CA THR A 254 -26.44 -33.17 -10.58
C THR A 254 -25.36 -32.59 -9.65
N THR A 255 -25.38 -31.28 -9.40
CA THR A 255 -25.15 -30.66 -8.08
C THR A 255 -25.40 -29.13 -8.19
N PRO A 256 -26.32 -28.54 -7.40
CA PRO A 256 -26.55 -27.10 -7.40
C PRO A 256 -25.33 -26.33 -6.87
N PRO A 257 -24.95 -25.17 -7.43
CA PRO A 257 -24.09 -24.23 -6.75
C PRO A 257 -24.85 -23.66 -5.55
N THR A 258 -24.33 -23.90 -4.35
CA THR A 258 -24.82 -23.22 -3.14
C THR A 258 -24.63 -21.72 -3.28
N THR A 259 -25.71 -20.98 -3.02
CA THR A 259 -25.75 -19.52 -2.90
C THR A 259 -24.57 -18.96 -2.09
N PRO A 260 -23.99 -17.80 -2.45
CA PRO A 260 -23.03 -17.11 -1.60
C PRO A 260 -23.67 -16.83 -0.24
N PRO A 261 -23.02 -17.16 0.90
CA PRO A 261 -23.54 -16.80 2.20
C PRO A 261 -23.37 -15.29 2.38
N THR A 262 -24.48 -14.54 2.35
CA THR A 262 -24.56 -13.19 2.90
C THR A 262 -24.56 -13.30 4.43
N THR A 263 -23.40 -13.53 5.03
CA THR A 263 -23.23 -13.30 6.47
C THR A 263 -23.22 -11.79 6.69
N GLY A 264 -24.32 -11.25 7.21
CA GLY A 264 -24.38 -9.86 7.66
C GLY A 264 -23.31 -9.55 8.73
N PRO A 265 -23.01 -8.26 8.98
CA PRO A 265 -22.03 -7.88 9.97
C PRO A 265 -22.47 -8.38 11.35
N THR A 266 -21.68 -9.26 11.96
CA THR A 266 -21.84 -9.60 13.37
C THR A 266 -21.17 -8.50 14.19
N SER A 267 -21.94 -7.48 14.55
CA SER A 267 -21.54 -6.52 15.57
C SER A 267 -21.69 -7.17 16.94
N ASN A 268 -20.57 -7.54 17.59
CA ASN A 268 -20.58 -7.71 19.04
C ASN A 268 -20.47 -6.32 19.72
N PRO A 269 -21.01 -6.15 20.95
CA PRO A 269 -21.33 -4.85 21.56
C PRO A 269 -20.11 -3.92 21.74
N PRO A 270 -20.32 -2.59 21.88
CA PRO A 270 -19.22 -1.65 22.11
C PRO A 270 -18.55 -1.98 23.44
N ALA A 271 -17.35 -2.55 23.38
CA ALA A 271 -16.48 -2.53 24.54
C ALA A 271 -16.19 -1.05 24.82
N SER A 272 -16.39 -0.64 26.06
CA SER A 272 -16.00 0.64 26.66
C SER A 272 -14.46 0.84 26.70
N GLY A 273 -13.76 0.32 25.70
CA GLY A 273 -12.31 0.36 25.56
C GLY A 273 -11.87 1.44 24.58
N ALA A 274 -10.57 1.70 24.56
CA ALA A 274 -9.96 2.70 23.70
C ALA A 274 -10.09 2.39 22.19
N CYS A 275 -10.49 1.18 21.78
CA CYS A 275 -10.80 0.83 20.39
C CYS A 275 -11.84 -0.30 20.27
N SER A 276 -12.44 -0.42 19.08
CA SER A 276 -13.24 -1.56 18.63
C SER A 276 -12.69 -2.12 17.31
N ALA A 277 -13.07 -3.34 16.95
CA ALA A 277 -12.71 -3.93 15.66
C ALA A 277 -13.84 -4.79 15.08
N THR A 278 -14.02 -4.74 13.77
CA THR A 278 -15.06 -5.47 13.03
C THR A 278 -14.43 -6.32 11.94
N TYR A 279 -14.67 -7.63 11.99
CA TYR A 279 -14.27 -8.57 10.96
C TYR A 279 -15.32 -8.64 9.85
N THR A 280 -14.87 -8.79 8.61
CA THR A 280 -15.70 -9.05 7.43
C THR A 280 -15.01 -10.09 6.56
N LEU A 281 -15.76 -11.11 6.14
CA LEU A 281 -15.31 -12.03 5.10
C LEU A 281 -15.45 -11.30 3.75
N ALA A 282 -14.34 -10.83 3.20
CA ALA A 282 -14.35 -10.04 1.96
C ALA A 282 -14.60 -10.92 0.74
N SER A 283 -13.99 -12.11 0.71
CA SER A 283 -14.15 -13.09 -0.37
C SER A 283 -13.79 -14.50 0.11
N GLN A 284 -14.34 -15.52 -0.54
CA GLN A 284 -14.00 -16.92 -0.34
C GLN A 284 -14.03 -17.66 -1.68
N TRP A 285 -13.06 -18.55 -1.88
CA TRP A 285 -12.90 -19.36 -3.09
C TRP A 285 -12.54 -20.81 -2.74
N GLY A 286 -12.39 -21.64 -3.76
CA GLY A 286 -11.98 -23.04 -3.59
C GLY A 286 -10.59 -23.12 -2.93
N GLY A 287 -10.56 -23.45 -1.64
CA GLY A 287 -9.32 -23.65 -0.89
C GLY A 287 -8.76 -22.41 -0.19
N GLY A 288 -9.45 -21.27 -0.16
CA GLY A 288 -9.02 -20.12 0.64
C GLY A 288 -10.04 -19.00 0.77
N TYR A 289 -9.68 -17.98 1.55
CA TYR A 289 -10.54 -16.84 1.85
C TYR A 289 -9.74 -15.58 2.19
N GLN A 290 -10.40 -14.43 2.07
CA GLN A 290 -9.87 -13.13 2.45
C GLN A 290 -10.67 -12.55 3.61
N GLY A 291 -9.98 -12.32 4.73
CA GLY A 291 -10.50 -11.57 5.86
C GLY A 291 -10.12 -10.09 5.77
N SER A 292 -11.05 -9.23 6.14
CA SER A 292 -10.82 -7.79 6.36
C SER A 292 -11.25 -7.42 7.76
N VAL A 293 -10.47 -6.59 8.45
CA VAL A 293 -10.77 -6.13 9.80
C VAL A 293 -10.62 -4.61 9.86
N THR A 294 -11.71 -3.93 10.18
CA THR A 294 -11.71 -2.49 10.43
C THR A 294 -11.55 -2.23 11.92
N VAL A 295 -10.54 -1.45 12.30
CA VAL A 295 -10.28 -1.00 13.66
C VAL A 295 -10.78 0.44 13.78
N THR A 296 -11.48 0.75 14.86
CA THR A 296 -12.01 2.10 15.13
C THR A 296 -11.57 2.55 16.51
N ALA A 297 -10.97 3.74 16.62
CA ALA A 297 -10.68 4.35 17.90
C ALA A 297 -11.97 4.75 18.63
N GLY A 298 -11.95 4.69 19.96
CA GLY A 298 -13.06 5.15 20.79
C GLY A 298 -13.18 6.69 20.79
N SER A 299 -13.69 7.24 21.89
CA SER A 299 -13.86 8.69 22.06
C SER A 299 -12.55 9.46 22.31
N SER A 300 -11.40 8.79 22.31
CA SER A 300 -10.07 9.39 22.49
C SER A 300 -9.13 8.88 21.41
N ALA A 301 -8.12 9.69 21.08
CA ALA A 301 -7.07 9.27 20.18
C ALA A 301 -6.28 8.10 20.79
N ILE A 302 -5.81 7.19 19.93
CA ILE A 302 -4.94 6.06 20.29
C ILE A 302 -3.63 6.17 19.53
N LYS A 303 -2.55 5.61 20.09
CA LYS A 303 -1.22 5.53 19.47
C LYS A 303 -0.93 4.18 18.81
N GLY A 304 -1.70 3.15 19.15
CA GLY A 304 -1.55 1.81 18.61
C GLY A 304 -2.71 0.91 18.98
N TRP A 305 -2.86 -0.18 18.26
CA TRP A 305 -3.93 -1.15 18.46
C TRP A 305 -3.43 -2.59 18.35
N THR A 306 -4.13 -3.47 19.05
CA THR A 306 -3.96 -4.92 19.00
C THR A 306 -5.34 -5.55 18.90
N VAL A 307 -5.57 -6.28 17.82
CA VAL A 307 -6.78 -7.05 17.59
C VAL A 307 -6.50 -8.53 17.81
N ARG A 308 -7.39 -9.20 18.54
CA ARG A 308 -7.41 -10.67 18.64
C ARG A 308 -8.64 -11.22 17.94
N LEU A 309 -8.39 -12.14 17.02
CA LEU A 309 -9.39 -12.92 16.30
C LEU A 309 -9.31 -14.36 16.82
N THR A 310 -10.29 -14.79 17.61
CA THR A 310 -10.35 -16.14 18.17
C THR A 310 -11.34 -16.98 17.38
N TYR A 311 -10.83 -18.03 16.73
CA TYR A 311 -11.57 -18.92 15.85
C TYR A 311 -12.04 -20.19 16.58
N PRO A 312 -13.04 -20.92 16.04
CA PRO A 312 -13.42 -22.24 16.58
C PRO A 312 -12.28 -23.26 16.55
N SER A 313 -11.35 -23.14 15.59
CA SER A 313 -10.17 -24.00 15.41
C SER A 313 -8.98 -23.17 14.93
N ALA A 314 -7.77 -23.75 14.95
CA ALA A 314 -6.56 -23.07 14.47
C ALA A 314 -6.72 -22.57 13.02
N PRO A 315 -6.67 -21.25 12.77
CA PRO A 315 -6.76 -20.73 11.41
C PRO A 315 -5.44 -20.97 10.68
N SER A 316 -5.53 -21.26 9.38
CA SER A 316 -4.36 -21.33 8.50
C SER A 316 -4.20 -20.02 7.76
N ILE A 317 -3.58 -19.03 8.41
CA ILE A 317 -3.32 -17.70 7.84
C ILE A 317 -2.04 -17.75 7.01
N GLN A 318 -2.15 -17.46 5.72
CA GLN A 318 -1.05 -17.51 4.75
C GLN A 318 -0.33 -16.17 4.64
N GLN A 319 -1.09 -15.08 4.68
CA GLN A 319 -0.56 -13.74 4.48
C GLN A 319 -1.36 -12.72 5.28
N THR A 320 -0.72 -11.66 5.74
CA THR A 320 -1.37 -10.51 6.37
C THR A 320 -0.73 -9.24 5.83
N TRP A 321 -1.55 -8.23 5.53
CA TRP A 321 -1.09 -6.88 5.18
C TRP A 321 -1.69 -5.87 6.16
N ASN A 322 -1.03 -4.72 6.27
CA ASN A 322 -1.40 -3.62 7.15
C ASN A 322 -1.49 -4.02 8.64
N ALA A 323 -0.89 -5.16 9.02
CA ALA A 323 -0.75 -5.60 10.41
C ALA A 323 0.43 -6.58 10.53
N THR A 324 1.08 -6.60 11.68
CA THR A 324 1.95 -7.71 12.07
C THR A 324 1.10 -8.77 12.75
N SER A 325 1.15 -10.01 12.25
CA SER A 325 0.28 -11.11 12.67
C SER A 325 1.08 -12.24 13.31
N SER A 326 0.51 -12.83 14.36
CA SER A 326 1.01 -14.06 14.99
C SER A 326 -0.16 -14.99 15.32
N ILE A 327 0.06 -16.30 15.21
CA ILE A 327 -0.93 -17.33 15.51
C ILE A 327 -0.47 -18.14 16.72
N SER A 328 -1.34 -18.29 17.70
CA SER A 328 -1.14 -19.21 18.84
C SER A 328 -2.44 -19.98 19.08
N GLY A 329 -2.41 -21.29 18.85
CA GLY A 329 -3.61 -22.14 18.91
C GLY A 329 -4.67 -21.66 17.92
N ASN A 330 -5.87 -21.35 18.42
CA ASN A 330 -7.00 -20.85 17.64
C ASN A 330 -7.12 -19.32 17.59
N THR A 331 -6.09 -18.59 18.01
CA THR A 331 -6.13 -17.12 18.06
C THR A 331 -5.08 -16.50 17.16
N GLN A 332 -5.53 -15.64 16.25
CA GLN A 332 -4.68 -14.70 15.52
C GLN A 332 -4.60 -13.40 16.31
N THR A 333 -3.38 -12.95 16.63
CA THR A 333 -3.11 -11.63 17.20
C THR A 333 -2.50 -10.76 16.12
N ALA A 334 -3.24 -9.72 15.72
CA ALA A 334 -2.81 -8.71 14.77
C ALA A 334 -2.52 -7.41 15.51
N THR A 335 -1.35 -6.85 15.29
CA THR A 335 -0.92 -5.55 15.83
C THR A 335 -0.74 -4.57 14.70
N ASN A 336 -0.96 -3.28 14.98
CA ASN A 336 -0.74 -2.25 13.98
C ASN A 336 0.67 -2.38 13.41
N VAL A 337 0.77 -2.27 12.09
CA VAL A 337 2.05 -1.86 11.53
C VAL A 337 2.18 -0.38 11.81
N GLY A 338 3.36 0.09 11.55
CA GLY A 338 3.73 1.38 12.06
C GLY A 338 2.83 2.55 11.66
N TYR A 339 2.48 2.56 10.39
CA TYR A 339 1.81 3.65 9.72
C TYR A 339 0.33 3.81 10.09
N ASN A 340 -0.29 2.77 10.68
CA ASN A 340 -1.71 2.72 10.98
C ASN A 340 -2.03 2.53 12.46
N GLY A 341 -1.07 2.74 13.36
CA GLY A 341 -1.29 2.63 14.80
C GLY A 341 -2.03 3.81 15.41
N ALA A 342 -1.63 5.03 15.04
CA ALA A 342 -2.20 6.25 15.59
C ALA A 342 -3.51 6.61 14.90
N LEU A 343 -4.60 6.71 15.66
CA LEU A 343 -5.92 7.09 15.15
C LEU A 343 -6.49 8.19 16.05
N ASN A 344 -7.04 9.24 15.44
CA ASN A 344 -7.83 10.25 16.15
C ASN A 344 -9.09 9.62 16.76
N ALA A 345 -9.75 10.31 17.69
CA ALA A 345 -11.03 9.86 18.24
C ALA A 345 -12.03 9.57 17.10
N GLY A 346 -12.64 8.38 17.11
CA GLY A 346 -13.53 7.90 16.04
C GLY A 346 -12.84 7.55 14.70
N GLY A 347 -11.53 7.76 14.57
CA GLY A 347 -10.77 7.41 13.39
C GLY A 347 -10.68 5.91 13.16
N THR A 348 -10.53 5.50 11.91
CA THR A 348 -10.52 4.09 11.51
C THR A 348 -9.30 3.70 10.69
N THR A 349 -8.94 2.43 10.73
CA THR A 349 -8.00 1.81 9.79
C THR A 349 -8.43 0.39 9.48
N THR A 350 -7.88 -0.21 8.42
CA THR A 350 -8.22 -1.58 8.00
C THR A 350 -6.96 -2.38 7.75
N PHE A 351 -6.96 -3.62 8.24
CA PHE A 351 -6.00 -4.64 7.84
C PHE A 351 -6.71 -5.85 7.24
N GLY A 352 -5.97 -6.65 6.47
CA GLY A 352 -6.53 -7.84 5.85
C GLY A 352 -5.55 -8.99 5.84
N PHE A 353 -6.07 -10.17 5.55
CA PHE A 353 -5.29 -11.39 5.50
C PHE A 353 -5.90 -12.41 4.53
N LEU A 354 -5.06 -13.32 4.04
CA LEU A 354 -5.47 -14.51 3.30
C LEU A 354 -5.36 -15.73 4.21
N GLY A 355 -6.43 -16.52 4.26
CA GLY A 355 -6.44 -17.83 4.89
C GLY A 355 -6.65 -18.95 3.88
N SER A 356 -6.20 -20.17 4.20
CA SER A 356 -6.50 -21.37 3.41
C SER A 356 -7.69 -22.14 3.97
N GLY A 357 -8.41 -22.85 3.10
CA GLY A 357 -9.61 -23.62 3.43
C GLY A 357 -10.87 -22.76 3.48
N THR A 358 -11.89 -23.25 4.19
CA THR A 358 -13.15 -22.52 4.39
C THR A 358 -13.00 -21.53 5.55
N ALA A 359 -13.46 -20.30 5.35
CA ALA A 359 -13.45 -19.27 6.37
C ALA A 359 -14.31 -19.68 7.57
N ALA A 360 -13.77 -19.52 8.78
CA ALA A 360 -14.53 -19.56 10.01
C ALA A 360 -14.74 -18.13 10.53
N THR A 361 -15.87 -17.88 11.19
CA THR A 361 -16.14 -16.56 11.81
C THR A 361 -15.45 -16.49 13.17
N PRO A 362 -14.49 -15.55 13.39
CA PRO A 362 -13.85 -15.38 14.69
C PRO A 362 -14.69 -14.51 15.63
N THR A 363 -14.45 -14.66 16.93
CA THR A 363 -14.77 -13.61 17.90
C THR A 363 -13.67 -12.56 17.87
N VAL A 364 -14.05 -11.27 17.81
CA VAL A 364 -13.11 -10.15 17.67
C VAL A 364 -13.03 -9.34 18.96
N THR A 365 -11.81 -9.04 19.40
CA THR A 365 -11.56 -8.07 20.48
C THR A 365 -10.47 -7.08 20.08
N CYS A 366 -10.56 -5.85 20.57
CA CYS A 366 -9.58 -4.79 20.33
C CYS A 366 -9.07 -4.24 21.67
N SER A 367 -7.77 -3.97 21.72
CA SER A 367 -7.13 -3.21 22.80
C SER A 367 -6.22 -2.15 22.17
N ALA A 368 -6.08 -0.99 22.81
CA ALA A 368 -5.30 0.11 22.28
C ALA A 368 -4.36 0.71 23.33
N THR A 369 -3.29 1.32 22.83
CA THR A 369 -2.37 2.15 23.63
C THR A 369 -2.81 3.60 23.45
N VAL A 370 -3.01 4.33 24.55
CA VAL A 370 -3.46 5.74 24.55
C VAL A 370 -2.32 6.74 24.67
#